data_AF-A0A954U1H3-F1
#
_entry.id   AF-A0A954U1H3-F1
#
_cell.length_a   1.000
_cell.length_b   1.000
_cell.length_c   1.000
_cell.angle_alpha   90.00
_cell.angle_beta   90.00
_cell.angle_gamma   90.00
#
_symmetry.space_group_name_H-M   'P 1'
#
loop_
_entity.id
_entity.type
_entity.pdbx_description
1 polymer ?
#
loop_
_entity_poly.entity_id
_entity_poly.type
_entity_poly.pdbx_seq_one_letter_code
_entity_poly.pdbx_strand_id
1 'polypeptide(L)'
;MRKSPLTHVILIPAAILFAMPLVLMALAAVKPPEQLTEDPFALWPRRWQWENYRDAVTSMPYLRYLRNSLVLCIGSVIGSVVSCSLTAYG
;
A
#
# COMPACT_ATOMS: atom_id res chain seq x y z
N MET A 1 24.33 -0.13 -22.35
CA MET A 1 22.91 -0.56 -22.32
C MET A 1 22.07 0.41 -23.14
N ARG A 2 21.80 0.07 -24.41
CA ARG A 2 21.08 0.97 -25.33
C ARG A 2 19.60 0.96 -24.96
N LYS A 3 19.09 2.02 -24.33
CA LYS A 3 17.67 2.14 -23.95
C LYS A 3 16.84 2.19 -25.23
N SER A 4 16.17 1.09 -25.56
CA SER A 4 15.26 1.04 -26.68
C SER A 4 13.99 1.83 -26.33
N PRO A 5 13.54 2.78 -27.18
CA PRO A 5 12.29 3.50 -26.95
C PRO A 5 11.08 2.53 -26.87
N LEU A 6 11.17 1.38 -27.55
CA LEU A 6 10.17 0.31 -27.49
C LEU A 6 9.99 -0.27 -26.09
N THR A 7 11.06 -0.36 -25.30
CA THR A 7 10.97 -0.85 -23.91
C THR A 7 10.14 0.11 -23.06
N HIS A 8 10.28 1.42 -23.25
CA HIS A 8 9.53 2.40 -22.46
C HIS A 8 8.05 2.43 -22.85
N VAL A 9 7.73 2.27 -24.14
CA VAL A 9 6.35 2.18 -24.64
C VAL A 9 5.59 1.00 -24.03
N ILE A 10 6.27 -0.11 -23.70
CA ILE A 10 5.65 -1.29 -23.08
C ILE A 10 5.65 -1.17 -21.54
N LEU A 11 6.74 -0.68 -20.94
CA LEU A 11 6.85 -0.59 -19.49
C LEU A 11 5.94 0.48 -18.87
N ILE A 12 5.70 1.60 -19.56
CA ILE A 12 4.86 2.69 -19.03
C ILE A 12 3.41 2.24 -18.80
N PRO A 13 2.70 1.64 -19.79
CA PRO A 13 1.36 1.11 -19.57
C PRO A 13 1.31 0.03 -18.49
N ALA A 14 2.30 -0.86 -18.45
CA ALA A 14 2.40 -1.88 -17.42
C ALA A 14 2.53 -1.25 -16.02
N ALA A 15 3.40 -0.25 -15.86
CA ALA A 15 3.55 0.48 -14.61
C ALA A 15 2.25 1.20 -14.20
N ILE A 16 1.55 1.82 -15.16
CA ILE A 16 0.24 2.47 -14.90
C ILE A 16 -0.78 1.43 -14.43
N LEU A 17 -0.83 0.25 -15.06
CA LEU A 17 -1.76 -0.82 -14.66
C LEU A 17 -1.50 -1.27 -13.21
N PHE A 18 -0.23 -1.40 -12.80
CA PHE A 18 0.12 -1.72 -11.42
C PHE A 18 -0.13 -0.57 -10.43
N ALA A 19 0.06 0.68 -10.86
CA ALA A 19 -0.16 1.85 -10.01
C ALA A 19 -1.66 2.20 -9.86
N MET A 20 -2.48 1.87 -10.85
CA MET A 20 -3.92 2.17 -10.89
C MET A 20 -4.67 1.73 -9.62
N PRO A 21 -4.57 0.47 -9.14
CA PRO A 21 -5.26 0.07 -7.91
C PRO A 21 -4.77 0.86 -6.68
N LEU A 22 -3.50 1.23 -6.60
CA LEU A 22 -2.97 2.04 -5.50
C LEU A 22 -3.58 3.45 -5.49
N VAL A 23 -3.71 4.06 -6.67
CA VAL A 23 -4.35 5.37 -6.82
C VAL A 23 -5.84 5.28 -6.45
N LEU A 24 -6.53 4.22 -6.88
CA LEU A 24 -7.94 4.01 -6.52
C LEU A 24 -8.13 3.82 -5.01
N MET A 25 -7.24 3.06 -4.33
CA MET A 25 -7.29 2.93 -2.88
C MET A 25 -7.06 4.26 -2.16
N ALA A 26 -6.09 5.05 -2.63
CA ALA A 26 -5.82 6.38 -2.06
C ALA A 26 -7.02 7.33 -2.23
N LEU A 27 -7.67 7.30 -3.39
CA LEU A 27 -8.89 8.07 -3.65
C LEU A 27 -10.08 7.56 -2.84
N ALA A 28 -10.22 6.24 -2.67
CA ALA A 28 -11.28 5.65 -1.84
C ALA A 28 -11.13 6.02 -0.36
N ALA A 29 -9.90 6.12 0.15
CA ALA A 29 -9.64 6.53 1.53
C ALA A 29 -10.15 7.96 1.84
N VAL A 30 -10.19 8.86 0.85
CA VAL A 30 -10.68 10.24 1.00
C VAL A 30 -12.13 10.43 0.53
N LYS A 31 -12.83 9.37 0.11
CA LYS A 31 -14.23 9.44 -0.33
C LYS A 31 -15.21 9.42 0.86
N PRO A 32 -16.39 10.04 0.72
CA PRO A 32 -17.50 9.83 1.65
C PRO A 32 -17.87 8.34 1.71
N PRO A 33 -18.18 7.78 2.89
CA PRO A 33 -18.63 6.40 3.02
C PRO A 33 -19.94 6.14 2.26
N GLU A 34 -20.83 7.13 2.18
CA GLU A 34 -22.08 7.03 1.43
C GLU A 34 -21.82 6.89 -0.08
N GLN A 35 -20.79 7.59 -0.57
CA GLN A 35 -20.39 7.50 -1.97
C GLN A 35 -19.84 6.11 -2.32
N LEU A 36 -19.15 5.44 -1.38
CA LEU A 36 -18.64 4.08 -1.59
C LEU A 36 -19.77 3.06 -1.72
N THR A 37 -20.90 3.28 -1.04
CA THR A 37 -22.09 2.41 -1.12
C THR A 37 -22.99 2.70 -2.31
N GLU A 38 -23.12 3.96 -2.70
CA GLU A 38 -23.99 4.37 -3.81
C GLU A 38 -23.35 4.18 -5.19
N ASP A 39 -22.05 4.51 -5.31
CA ASP A 39 -21.31 4.42 -6.57
C ASP A 39 -19.87 3.92 -6.32
N PRO A 40 -19.69 2.60 -6.16
CA PRO A 40 -18.39 2.00 -5.88
C PRO A 40 -17.38 2.18 -7.02
N PHE A 41 -17.84 2.47 -8.25
CA PHE A 41 -16.98 2.69 -9.42
C PHE A 41 -16.68 4.17 -9.69
N ALA A 42 -17.18 5.09 -8.86
CA ALA A 42 -16.85 6.50 -8.98
C ALA A 42 -15.33 6.69 -8.89
N LEU A 43 -14.69 7.19 -9.95
CA LEU A 43 -13.24 7.41 -9.94
C LEU A 43 -12.86 8.55 -8.99
N TRP A 44 -13.62 9.66 -9.00
CA TRP A 44 -13.33 10.86 -8.23
C TRP A 44 -14.21 11.02 -6.98
N PRO A 45 -13.68 11.56 -5.87
CA PRO A 45 -14.49 11.94 -4.71
C PRO A 45 -15.41 13.12 -5.05
N ARG A 46 -16.68 13.05 -4.66
CA ARG A 46 -17.61 14.20 -4.70
C ARG A 46 -17.23 15.27 -3.68
N ARG A 47 -16.74 14.83 -2.53
CA ARG A 47 -16.20 15.67 -1.45
C ARG A 47 -14.97 15.01 -0.86
N TRP A 48 -13.93 15.79 -0.61
CA TRP A 48 -12.68 15.31 -0.02
C TRP A 48 -12.85 15.21 1.49
N GLN A 49 -12.86 14.00 2.04
CA GLN A 49 -12.98 13.73 3.47
C GLN A 49 -11.65 13.24 4.04
N TRP A 50 -10.79 14.17 4.44
CA TRP A 50 -9.52 13.87 5.10
C TRP A 50 -9.69 13.34 6.53
N GLU A 51 -10.85 13.63 7.14
CA GLU A 51 -11.21 13.16 8.48
C GLU A 51 -11.22 11.63 8.59
N ASN A 52 -11.54 10.93 7.49
CA ASN A 52 -11.44 9.48 7.38
C ASN A 52 -10.09 8.91 7.84
N TYR A 53 -8.98 9.60 7.54
CA TYR A 53 -7.66 9.16 8.00
C TYR A 53 -7.49 9.29 9.51
N ARG A 54 -7.99 10.40 10.08
CA ARG A 54 -7.96 10.63 11.51
C ARG A 54 -8.78 9.57 12.21
N ASP A 55 -10.01 9.34 11.75
CA ASP A 55 -10.93 8.36 12.31
C ASP A 55 -10.40 6.94 12.16
N ALA A 56 -9.77 6.58 11.05
CA ALA A 56 -9.14 5.26 10.87
C ALA A 56 -8.02 5.00 11.89
N VAL A 57 -7.23 6.02 12.25
CA VAL A 57 -6.14 5.89 13.21
C VAL A 57 -6.63 5.93 14.66
N THR A 58 -7.75 6.60 14.94
CA THR A 58 -8.31 6.72 16.30
C THR A 58 -9.41 5.71 16.64
N SER A 59 -10.06 5.10 15.66
CA SER A 59 -11.16 4.13 15.84
C SER A 59 -10.73 2.83 16.51
N MET A 60 -9.45 2.47 16.40
CA MET A 60 -8.84 1.32 17.03
C MET A 60 -7.52 1.71 17.68
N PRO A 61 -6.94 0.90 18.59
CA PRO A 61 -5.59 1.12 19.09
C PRO A 61 -4.54 0.84 18.00
N TYR A 62 -4.57 1.62 16.91
CA TYR A 62 -3.79 1.46 15.69
C TYR A 62 -2.29 1.36 16.00
N LEU A 63 -1.79 2.25 16.86
CA LEU A 63 -0.38 2.29 17.22
C LEU A 63 0.06 1.03 17.98
N ARG A 64 -0.83 0.40 18.75
CA ARG A 64 -0.55 -0.88 19.43
C ARG A 64 -0.42 -2.00 18.42
N TYR A 65 -1.31 -2.07 17.43
CA TYR A 65 -1.24 -3.07 16.36
C TYR A 65 -0.02 -2.86 15.47
N LEU A 66 0.28 -1.61 15.10
CA LEU A 66 1.49 -1.26 14.36
C LEU A 66 2.75 -1.73 15.09
N ARG A 67 2.84 -1.45 16.41
CA ARG A 67 3.97 -1.89 17.22
C ARG A 67 4.09 -3.41 17.26
N ASN A 68 2.99 -4.13 17.45
CA ASN A 68 3.00 -5.59 17.48
C ASN A 68 3.52 -6.16 16.14
N SER A 69 3.03 -5.65 15.01
CA SER A 69 3.47 -6.06 13.68
C SER A 69 4.95 -5.73 13.44
N LEU A 70 5.43 -4.57 13.89
CA LEU A 70 6.84 -4.19 13.77
C LEU A 70 7.74 -5.13 14.58
N VAL A 71 7.36 -5.46 15.82
CA VAL A 71 8.14 -6.39 16.66
C VAL A 71 8.24 -7.76 15.99
N LEU A 72 7.12 -8.28 15.47
CA LEU A 72 7.08 -9.57 14.76
C LEU A 72 7.93 -9.53 13.48
N CYS A 73 7.78 -8.48 12.67
CA CYS A 73 8.53 -8.31 11.43
C CYS A 73 10.04 -8.25 11.69
N ILE A 74 10.48 -7.38 12.60
CA ILE A 74 11.90 -7.22 12.94
C ILE A 74 12.47 -8.52 13.51
N GLY A 75 11.76 -9.17 14.45
CA GLY A 75 12.19 -10.45 15.01
C GLY A 75 12.33 -11.52 13.93
N SER A 76 11.38 -11.60 13.01
CA SER A 76 11.38 -12.58 11.91
C SER A 76 12.51 -12.31 10.91
N VAL A 77 12.77 -11.04 10.57
CA VAL A 77 13.87 -10.66 9.68
C VAL A 77 15.22 -11.01 10.30
N ILE A 78 15.44 -10.66 11.57
CA ILE A 78 16.68 -11.00 12.28
C ILE A 78 16.87 -12.52 12.32
N GLY A 79 15.85 -13.27 12.74
CA GLY A 79 15.91 -14.73 12.79
C GLY A 79 16.20 -15.36 11.42
N SER A 80 15.55 -14.86 10.37
CA SER A 80 15.75 -15.34 8.99
C SER A 80 17.15 -15.03 8.49
N VAL A 81 17.65 -13.81 8.70
CA VAL A 81 19.00 -13.41 8.26
C VAL A 81 20.05 -14.25 8.96
N VAL A 82 19.97 -14.41 10.28
CA VAL A 82 20.91 -15.24 11.04
C VAL A 82 20.89 -16.69 10.56
N SER A 83 19.69 -17.26 10.37
CA SER A 83 19.53 -18.65 9.93
C SER A 83 20.08 -18.87 8.51
N CYS A 84 19.76 -17.97 7.59
CA CYS A 84 20.25 -18.03 6.21
C CYS A 84 21.77 -17.83 6.15
N SER A 85 22.33 -16.88 6.91
CA SER A 85 23.78 -16.65 6.96
C SER A 85 24.52 -17.84 7.55
N LEU A 86 24.00 -18.45 8.62
CA LEU A 86 24.60 -19.65 9.23
C LEU A 86 24.57 -20.83 8.26
N THR A 87 23.45 -21.07 7.56
CA THR A 87 23.33 -22.17 6.59
C THR A 87 24.22 -21.95 5.35
N ALA A 88 24.42 -20.70 4.95
CA ALA A 88 25.17 -20.37 3.74
C ALA A 88 26.69 -20.40 3.93
N TYR A 89 27.20 -20.11 5.13
CA TYR A 89 28.63 -19.92 5.39
C TYR A 89 29.21 -20.77 6.55
N GLY A 90 28.35 -21.41 7.34
CA GLY A 90 28.74 -22.27 8.47
C GLY A 90 28.95 -23.72 8.09
#